data_AF-A0AAU4TXW9-F1
#
_entry.id   AF-A0AAU4TXW9-F1
#
_cell.length_a   1.000
_cell.length_b   1.000
_cell.length_c   1.000
_cell.angle_alpha   90.00
_cell.angle_beta   90.00
_cell.angle_gamma   90.00
#
_symmetry.space_group_name_H-M   'P 1'
#
loop_
_entity.id
_entity.type
_entity.pdbx_description
1 polymer ?
#
loop_
_entity_poly.entity_id
_entity_poly.type
_entity_poly.pdbx_seq_one_letter_code
_entity_poly.pdbx_strand_id
1 'polypeptide(L)' 'MSGQLRPWRPEDFDDRCETCGAPPGQLCHAWCDTGYTAEDARRDAEIHDQGTRNPAPSTPPSHPKE' A
#
# COMPACT_ATOMS: atom_id res chain seq x y z
N MET A 1 12.16 -13.29 -3.40
CA MET A 1 11.67 -12.03 -3.99
C MET A 1 10.59 -11.50 -3.07
N SER A 2 10.98 -10.86 -1.97
CA SER A 2 10.02 -10.28 -1.03
C SER A 2 10.12 -8.77 -1.18
N GLY A 3 9.52 -8.27 -2.26
CA GLY A 3 9.35 -6.83 -2.42
C GLY A 3 8.49 -6.37 -1.25
N GLN A 4 9.05 -5.54 -0.37
CA GLN A 4 8.24 -4.79 0.59
C GLN A 4 7.14 -4.11 -0.21
N LEU A 5 5.88 -4.49 0.04
CA LEU A 5 4.72 -3.99 -0.71
C LEU A 5 4.63 -2.48 -0.48
N ARG A 6 5.15 -1.72 -1.44
CA ARG A 6 5.07 -0.26 -1.48
C ARG A 6 3.62 0.18 -1.27
N PRO A 7 3.39 1.33 -0.61
CA PRO A 7 2.05 1.88 -0.49
C PRO A 7 1.38 1.98 -1.87
N TRP A 8 0.08 1.69 -1.91
CA TRP A 8 -0.74 1.87 -3.10
C TRP A 8 -0.64 3.33 -3.55
N ARG A 9 -0.23 3.54 -4.79
CA ARG A 9 -0.19 4.87 -5.39
C ARG A 9 -1.42 5.10 -6.24
N PRO A 10 -1.82 6.36 -6.44
CA PRO A 10 -2.83 6.70 -7.45
C PRO A 10 -2.48 6.09 -8.82
N GLU A 11 -1.18 6.03 -9.14
CA GLU A 11 -0.61 5.46 -10.36
C GLU A 11 -0.79 3.93 -10.50
N ASP A 12 -1.08 3.20 -9.42
CA ASP A 12 -1.36 1.75 -9.48
C ASP A 12 -2.80 1.45 -9.94
N PHE A 13 -3.66 2.46 -10.08
CA PHE A 13 -5.03 2.31 -10.55
C PHE A 13 -5.12 2.63 -12.05
N ASP A 14 -4.98 1.62 -12.90
CA ASP A 14 -5.12 1.76 -14.36
C ASP A 14 -6.58 1.83 -14.85
N ASP A 15 -7.53 1.48 -13.99
CA ASP A 15 -8.96 1.48 -14.29
C ASP A 15 -9.71 2.60 -13.56
N ARG A 16 -10.77 3.10 -14.21
CA ARG A 16 -11.68 4.06 -13.58
C ARG A 16 -12.52 3.37 -12.52
N CYS A 17 -12.84 4.06 -11.44
CA CYS A 17 -13.79 3.55 -10.45
C CYS A 17 -15.20 3.49 -11.06
N GLU A 18 -15.85 2.32 -11.01
CA GLU A 18 -17.22 2.15 -11.51
C GLU A 18 -18.28 2.80 -10.61
N THR A 19 -17.97 3.04 -9.34
CA THR A 19 -18.93 3.59 -8.37
C THR A 19 -18.91 5.11 -8.33
N CYS A 20 -17.73 5.72 -8.19
CA CYS A 20 -17.60 7.17 -8.12
C CYS A 20 -17.13 7.84 -9.41
N GLY A 21 -16.72 7.07 -10.43
CA GLY A 21 -16.24 7.61 -11.69
C GLY A 21 -14.84 8.20 -11.63
N ALA A 22 -14.07 7.98 -10.55
CA ALA A 22 -12.69 8.47 -10.45
C ALA A 22 -11.86 7.96 -11.63
N PRO A 23 -11.07 8.83 -12.29
CA PRO A 23 -10.29 8.45 -13.46
C PRO A 23 -9.11 7.54 -13.08
N PRO A 24 -8.59 6.77 -14.04
CA PRO A 24 -7.37 6.01 -13.83
C PRO A 24 -6.20 6.96 -13.48
N GLY A 25 -5.31 6.52 -12.60
CA GLY A 25 -4.26 7.34 -12.03
C GLY A 25 -4.72 8.23 -10.87
N GLN A 26 -5.98 8.14 -10.43
CA GLN A 26 -6.51 8.88 -9.27
C GLN A 26 -7.19 7.98 -8.24
N LEU A 27 -7.17 8.46 -7.00
CA LEU A 27 -7.88 7.83 -5.88
C LEU A 27 -9.36 8.18 -5.91
N CYS A 28 -10.17 7.30 -5.32
CA CYS A 28 -11.61 7.48 -5.24
C CYS A 28 -11.98 8.66 -4.32
N HIS A 29 -13.16 9.24 -4.57
CA HIS A 29 -13.73 10.28 -3.71
C HIS A 29 -14.04 9.75 -2.32
N ALA A 30 -14.03 10.62 -1.30
CA ALA A 30 -14.29 10.25 0.10
C ALA A 30 -15.69 9.67 0.36
N TRP A 31 -16.65 9.87 -0.56
CA TRP A 31 -17.98 9.27 -0.48
C TRP A 31 -18.07 7.90 -1.16
N CYS A 32 -16.99 7.43 -1.81
CA CYS A 32 -16.97 6.16 -2.52
C CYS A 32 -16.71 5.00 -1.55
N ASP A 33 -17.77 4.30 -1.14
CA ASP A 33 -17.67 3.20 -0.16
C ASP A 33 -16.96 1.94 -0.70
N THR A 34 -16.89 1.78 -2.02
CA THR A 34 -16.33 0.59 -2.69
C THR A 34 -14.91 0.79 -3.21
N GLY A 35 -14.42 2.02 -3.20
CA GLY A 35 -13.19 2.42 -3.87
C GLY A 35 -12.07 2.78 -2.91
N TYR A 36 -10.82 2.73 -3.36
CA TYR A 36 -9.66 3.10 -2.55
C TYR A 36 -9.51 4.62 -2.51
N THR A 37 -9.70 5.23 -1.34
CA THR A 37 -9.77 6.68 -1.18
C THR A 37 -8.43 7.32 -0.81
N ALA A 38 -8.37 8.64 -0.86
CA ALA A 38 -7.23 9.40 -0.33
C ALA A 38 -7.01 9.22 1.19
N GLU A 39 -8.04 8.84 1.95
CA GLU A 39 -7.90 8.50 3.37
C GLU A 39 -7.24 7.14 3.56
N ASP A 40 -7.65 6.16 2.77
CA ASP A 40 -7.04 4.82 2.78
C ASP A 40 -5.57 4.89 2.37
N ALA A 41 -5.26 5.65 1.32
CA ALA A 41 -3.88 5.86 0.87
C ALA A 41 -3.00 6.50 1.96
N ARG A 42 -3.54 7.48 2.70
CA ARG A 42 -2.82 8.09 3.83
C ARG A 42 -2.62 7.10 4.97
N ARG A 43 -3.65 6.32 5.31
CA ARG A 43 -3.58 5.30 6.37
C ARG A 43 -2.58 4.20 6.03
N ASP A 44 -2.56 3.72 4.80
CA ASP A 44 -1.58 2.73 4.35
C ASP A 44 -0.16 3.31 4.33
N ALA A 45 -0.01 4.56 3.91
CA ALA A 45 1.28 5.25 3.99
C ALA A 45 1.76 5.39 5.45
N GLU A 46 0.87 5.71 6.39
CA GLU A 46 1.19 5.76 7.83
C GLU A 46 1.57 4.39 8.40
N ILE A 47 0.81 3.33 8.08
CA ILE A 47 1.09 1.95 8.49
C ILE A 47 2.43 1.49 7.93
N HIS A 48 2.68 1.78 6.65
CA HIS A 48 3.92 1.38 5.99
C HIS A 48 5.11 2.19 6.51
N ASP A 49 4.99 3.51 6.70
CA ASP A 49 6.04 4.33 7.32
C ASP A 49 6.37 3.82 8.72
N GLN A 50 5.37 3.43 9.52
CA GLN A 50 5.58 2.83 10.83
C GLN A 50 6.26 1.45 10.74
N GLY A 51 5.89 0.63 9.75
CA GLY A 51 6.51 -0.66 9.46
C GLY A 51 7.92 -0.55 8.88
N THR A 52 8.25 0.55 8.21
CA THR A 52 9.59 0.84 7.68
C THR A 52 10.51 1.38 8.78
N ARG A 53 9.95 2.15 9.73
CA ARG A 53 10.65 2.62 10.94
C ARG A 53 10.96 1.52 11.94
N ASN A 54 10.28 0.38 11.85
CA ASN A 54 10.66 -0.82 12.56
C ASN A 54 11.39 -1.74 11.58
N PRO A 55 12.71 -1.58 11.36
CA PRO A 55 13.45 -2.63 10.67
C PRO A 55 13.28 -3.87 11.54
N ALA A 56 12.47 -4.83 11.10
CA ALA A 56 12.58 -6.17 11.62
C ALA A 56 14.07 -6.51 11.55
N PRO A 57 14.71 -6.88 12.69
CA PRO A 57 16.12 -7.20 12.67
C PRO A 57 16.30 -8.27 11.61
N SER A 58 17.16 -7.95 10.64
CA SER A 58 17.59 -8.91 9.62
C SER A 58 18.37 -9.99 10.36
N THR A 59 17.68 -10.96 10.92
CA THR A 59 18.29 -12.21 11.36
C THR A 59 18.31 -13.09 10.12
N PRO A 60 19.44 -13.26 9.42
CA PRO A 60 19.55 -14.37 8.48
C PRO A 60 19.32 -15.66 9.29
N PRO A 61 18.65 -16.68 8.74
CA PRO A 61 18.61 -17.97 9.39
C PRO A 61 20.04 -18.49 9.45
N SER A 62 20.67 -18.43 10.62
CA SER A 62 21.86 -19.21 10.90
C SER A 62 21.45 -20.67 10.79
N HIS A 63 21.74 -21.28 9.63
CA HIS A 63 21.80 -22.72 9.51
C HIS A 63 22.89 -23.22 10.47
N PRO A 64 22.58 -24.04 11.48
CA PRO A 64 23.61 -24.79 12.15
C PRO A 64 24.09 -25.86 11.18
N LYS A 65 25.34 -25.73 10.74
CA LYS A 65 26.10 -26.86 10.19
C LYS A 65 26.95 -27.39 11.33
N GLU A 66 26.51 -28.50 11.93
CA GLU A 66 27.31 -29.57 12.55
C GLU A 66 26.45 -30.82 12.57
#